data_AF-A0A7J9F8M4-F1
#
_entry.id   AF-A0A7J9F8M4-F1
#
_cell.length_a   1.000
_cell.length_b   1.000
_cell.length_c   1.000
_cell.angle_alpha   90.00
_cell.angle_beta   90.00
_cell.angle_gamma   90.00
#
_symmetry.space_group_name_H-M   'P 1'
#
loop_
_entity.id
_entity.type
_entity.pdbx_description
1 polymer ?
#
loop_
_entity_poly.entity_id
_entity_poly.type
_entity_poly.pdbx_seq_one_letter_code
_entity_poly.pdbx_strand_id
1 'polypeptide(L)'
;MVSREHKRAGLHEKLQLLRSITNSHSMKKASIIVDASKYIEELKQKVERLNQDITAAQTSNNRNPLPMVTVETLEKGFLINIFSEKSCPGLLVSVLEAFQDLGLNVLEARVSCTDSFRLQAVGGENEEQSENIDAQVVKQAVLQAIKNWSESSDEQE
;
A
#
# COMPACT_ATOMS: atom_id res chain seq x y z
N MET A 1 27.26 -30.15 -38.35
CA MET A 1 27.94 -28.85 -38.19
C MET A 1 27.01 -27.75 -38.69
N VAL A 2 26.61 -26.79 -37.86
CA VAL A 2 25.77 -25.66 -38.33
C VAL A 2 26.61 -24.75 -39.24
N SER A 3 26.15 -24.51 -40.48
CA SER A 3 26.87 -23.71 -41.48
C SER A 3 27.07 -22.26 -41.03
N ARG A 4 28.16 -21.64 -41.50
CA ARG A 4 28.56 -20.26 -41.17
C ARG A 4 27.49 -19.23 -41.59
N GLU A 5 26.71 -19.49 -42.65
CA GLU A 5 25.56 -18.67 -43.04
C GLU A 5 24.45 -18.64 -41.99
N HIS A 6 24.10 -19.80 -41.42
CA HIS A 6 23.02 -19.90 -40.43
C HIS A 6 23.36 -19.11 -39.15
N LYS A 7 24.64 -19.10 -38.75
CA LYS A 7 25.12 -18.29 -37.62
C LYS A 7 25.03 -16.78 -37.91
N ARG A 8 25.25 -16.35 -39.15
CA ARG A 8 25.12 -14.94 -39.56
C ARG A 8 23.67 -14.48 -39.61
N ALA A 9 22.75 -15.33 -40.08
CA ALA A 9 21.32 -15.03 -40.10
C ALA A 9 20.76 -14.85 -38.68
N GLY A 10 21.05 -15.79 -37.77
CA GLY A 10 20.57 -15.69 -36.38
C GLY A 10 21.13 -14.48 -35.62
N LEU A 11 22.36 -14.03 -35.92
CA LEU A 11 22.90 -12.80 -35.35
C LEU A 11 22.15 -11.55 -35.86
N HIS A 12 21.75 -11.55 -37.13
CA HIS A 12 21.02 -10.44 -37.72
C HIS A 12 19.62 -10.30 -37.09
N GLU A 13 18.91 -11.40 -36.90
CA GLU A 13 17.61 -11.42 -36.20
C GLU A 13 17.72 -10.87 -34.78
N LYS A 14 18.73 -11.32 -34.02
CA LYS A 14 18.97 -10.80 -32.65
C LYS A 14 19.26 -9.30 -32.62
N LEU A 15 19.97 -8.77 -33.60
CA LEU A 15 20.24 -7.33 -33.70
C LEU A 15 18.99 -6.53 -34.06
N GLN A 16 18.11 -7.06 -34.91
CA GLN A 16 16.82 -6.41 -35.23
C GLN A 16 15.91 -6.39 -34.00
N LEU A 17 15.86 -7.49 -33.24
CA LEU A 17 15.12 -7.53 -31.98
C LEU A 17 15.67 -6.51 -30.97
N LEU A 18 16.99 -6.48 -30.79
CA LEU A 18 17.64 -5.52 -29.90
C LEU A 18 17.28 -4.08 -30.29
N ARG A 19 17.37 -3.75 -31.59
CA ARG A 19 17.00 -2.43 -32.12
C ARG A 19 15.56 -2.04 -31.80
N SER A 20 14.62 -2.98 -31.93
CA SER A 20 13.21 -2.76 -31.63
C SER A 20 12.97 -2.50 -30.15
N ILE A 21 13.61 -3.26 -29.26
CA ILE A 21 13.43 -3.15 -27.81
C ILE A 21 14.05 -1.85 -27.29
N THR A 22 15.22 -1.47 -27.81
CA THR A 22 15.94 -0.27 -27.38
C THR A 22 15.48 0.98 -28.13
N ASN A 23 14.42 0.88 -28.94
CA ASN A 23 13.89 1.93 -29.82
C ASN A 23 14.99 2.68 -30.61
N SER A 24 16.01 1.94 -31.08
CA SER A 24 17.12 2.55 -31.81
C SER A 24 16.72 2.80 -33.26
N HIS A 25 16.79 4.06 -33.70
CA HIS A 25 16.56 4.41 -35.09
C HIS A 25 17.75 4.07 -35.99
N SER A 26 18.90 3.70 -35.43
CA SER A 26 20.11 3.45 -36.21
C SER A 26 20.07 2.13 -36.98
N MET A 27 20.63 2.16 -38.20
CA MET A 27 20.77 1.00 -39.06
C MET A 27 22.16 0.36 -38.99
N LYS A 28 23.09 1.00 -38.29
CA LYS A 28 24.46 0.52 -38.13
C LYS A 28 24.54 -0.39 -36.90
N LYS A 29 25.11 -1.59 -37.05
CA LYS A 29 25.24 -2.58 -35.96
C LYS A 29 25.95 -2.02 -34.73
N ALA A 30 27.03 -1.26 -34.92
CA ALA A 30 27.76 -0.64 -33.82
C ALA A 30 26.91 0.40 -33.07
N SER A 31 26.16 1.22 -33.80
CA SER A 31 25.26 2.22 -33.21
C SER A 31 24.08 1.59 -32.48
N ILE A 32 23.49 0.50 -32.99
CA ILE A 32 22.44 -0.25 -32.29
C ILE A 32 22.95 -0.75 -30.93
N ILE A 33 24.21 -1.23 -30.88
CA ILE A 33 24.82 -1.72 -29.64
C ILE A 33 25.07 -0.54 -28.67
N VAL A 34 25.57 0.59 -29.15
CA VAL A 34 25.79 1.79 -28.31
C VAL A 34 24.47 2.30 -27.75
N ASP A 35 23.42 2.40 -28.57
CA ASP A 35 22.08 2.80 -28.14
C ASP A 35 21.51 1.83 -27.11
N ALA A 36 21.74 0.53 -27.29
CA ALA A 36 21.36 -0.49 -26.31
C ALA A 36 22.10 -0.33 -24.99
N SER A 37 23.41 -0.07 -25.01
CA SER A 37 24.20 0.19 -23.81
C SER A 37 23.68 1.42 -23.06
N LYS A 38 23.36 2.49 -23.77
CA LYS A 38 22.78 3.71 -23.20
C LYS A 38 21.40 3.44 -22.57
N TYR A 39 20.54 2.70 -23.26
CA TYR A 39 19.22 2.33 -22.76
C TYR A 39 19.30 1.50 -21.46
N ILE A 40 20.27 0.59 -21.35
CA ILE A 40 20.50 -0.17 -20.12
C ILE A 40 20.92 0.75 -18.97
N GLU A 41 21.78 1.74 -19.23
CA GLU A 41 22.19 2.73 -18.22
C GLU A 41 21.02 3.59 -17.74
N GLU A 42 20.20 4.09 -18.68
CA GLU A 42 18.99 4.85 -18.37
C GLU A 42 17.99 4.04 -17.53
N LEU A 43 17.79 2.75 -17.86
CA LEU A 43 16.95 1.86 -17.08
C LEU A 43 17.49 1.64 -15.67
N LYS A 44 18.80 1.42 -15.52
CA LYS A 44 19.43 1.29 -14.19
C LYS A 44 19.21 2.55 -13.35
N GLN A 45 19.45 3.73 -13.91
CA GLN A 45 19.21 5.00 -13.23
C GLN A 45 17.72 5.21 -12.89
N LYS A 46 16.80 4.74 -13.73
CA LYS A 46 15.36 4.82 -13.46
C LYS A 46 14.95 3.91 -12.31
N VAL A 47 15.50 2.69 -12.25
CA VAL A 47 15.27 1.76 -11.13
C VAL A 47 15.82 2.34 -9.83
N GLU A 48 17.03 2.90 -9.86
CA GLU A 48 17.64 3.52 -8.67
C GLU A 48 16.82 4.70 -8.14
N ARG A 49 16.36 5.61 -9.03
CA ARG A 49 15.47 6.71 -8.64
C ARG A 49 14.15 6.23 -8.05
N LEU A 50 13.50 5.26 -8.69
CA LEU A 50 12.26 4.68 -8.14
C LEU A 50 12.50 4.04 -6.78
N ASN A 51 13.63 3.35 -6.58
CA ASN A 51 13.96 2.75 -5.29
C ASN A 51 14.25 3.83 -4.22
N GLN A 52 14.90 4.93 -4.59
CA GLN A 52 15.08 6.09 -3.72
C GLN A 52 13.76 6.76 -3.37
N ASP A 53 12.83 6.93 -4.32
CA ASP A 53 11.50 7.50 -4.08
C ASP A 53 10.66 6.60 -3.15
N ILE A 54 10.70 5.27 -3.36
CA ILE A 54 10.07 4.30 -2.45
C ILE A 54 10.69 4.40 -1.06
N THR A 55 12.02 4.44 -0.96
CA THR A 55 12.72 4.57 0.32
C THR A 55 12.40 5.91 0.98
N ALA A 56 12.29 7.01 0.23
CA ALA A 56 11.95 8.33 0.74
C ALA A 56 10.49 8.39 1.25
N ALA A 57 9.55 7.77 0.53
CA ALA A 57 8.18 7.61 0.99
C ALA A 57 8.10 6.72 2.25
N GLN A 58 8.97 5.72 2.35
CA GLN A 58 9.10 4.87 3.55
C GLN A 58 9.77 5.60 4.71
N THR A 59 10.75 6.49 4.47
CA THR A 59 11.41 7.26 5.53
C THR A 59 10.55 8.40 6.04
N SER A 60 9.66 8.98 5.22
CA SER A 60 8.59 9.86 5.73
C SER A 60 7.56 9.10 6.58
N ASN A 61 7.39 7.79 6.34
CA ASN A 61 6.51 6.89 7.10
C ASN A 61 7.23 6.13 8.24
N ASN A 62 8.52 6.41 8.51
CA ASN A 62 9.31 5.73 9.56
C ASN A 62 9.02 6.24 10.98
N ARG A 63 7.90 6.94 11.19
CA ARG A 63 7.22 6.94 12.47
C ARG A 63 6.14 5.87 12.34
N ASN A 64 6.41 4.68 12.89
CA ASN A 64 5.49 3.56 13.10
C ASN A 64 4.10 3.82 12.47
N PRO A 65 3.81 3.39 11.23
CA PRO A 65 2.62 3.86 10.54
C PRO A 65 1.40 3.39 11.30
N LEU A 66 0.78 4.33 12.02
CA LEU A 66 -0.45 4.08 12.75
C LEU A 66 -1.46 3.52 11.74
N PRO A 67 -2.27 2.52 12.14
CA PRO A 67 -3.35 2.01 11.32
C PRO A 67 -4.16 3.15 10.67
N MET A 68 -4.33 3.09 9.35
CA MET A 68 -5.08 4.07 8.59
C MET A 68 -6.58 3.90 8.89
N VAL A 69 -7.25 4.99 9.26
CA VAL A 69 -8.68 5.01 9.62
C VAL A 69 -9.46 5.91 8.68
N THR A 70 -10.53 5.37 8.11
CA THR A 70 -11.56 6.15 7.40
C THR A 70 -12.93 5.91 8.04
N VAL A 71 -13.72 6.97 8.12
CA VAL A 71 -15.10 6.94 8.62
C VAL A 71 -15.96 7.66 7.60
N GLU A 72 -17.00 6.99 7.13
CA GLU A 72 -17.98 7.52 6.20
C GLU A 72 -19.36 7.50 6.85
N THR A 73 -20.10 8.60 6.75
CA THR A 73 -21.49 8.68 7.24
C THR A 73 -22.43 8.02 6.24
N LEU A 74 -23.29 7.13 6.71
CA LEU A 74 -24.34 6.46 5.95
C LEU A 74 -25.72 7.00 6.37
N GLU A 75 -26.78 6.63 5.64
CA GLU A 75 -28.17 7.01 6.00
C GLU A 75 -28.59 6.55 7.40
N LYS A 76 -28.01 5.46 7.90
CA LYS A 76 -28.26 4.89 9.24
C LYS A 76 -26.95 4.50 9.93
N GLY A 77 -26.10 5.49 10.18
CA GLY A 77 -24.89 5.37 11.01
C GLY A 77 -23.57 5.52 10.23
N PHE A 78 -22.57 4.69 10.49
CA PHE A 78 -21.18 4.90 10.05
C PHE A 78 -20.55 3.66 9.43
N LEU A 79 -19.81 3.83 8.34
CA LEU A 79 -18.87 2.84 7.82
C LEU A 79 -17.46 3.18 8.28
N ILE A 80 -16.89 2.33 9.13
CA ILE A 80 -15.57 2.51 9.73
C ILE A 80 -14.63 1.49 9.10
N ASN A 81 -13.58 1.97 8.42
CA ASN A 81 -12.54 1.11 7.86
C ASN A 81 -11.21 1.40 8.54
N ILE A 82 -10.54 0.34 8.98
CA ILE A 82 -9.21 0.38 9.59
C ILE A 82 -8.31 -0.58 8.83
N PHE A 83 -7.13 -0.11 8.45
CA PHE A 83 -6.13 -0.92 7.74
C PHE A 83 -4.72 -0.68 8.31
N SER A 84 -4.01 -1.78 8.56
CA SER A 84 -2.58 -1.78 8.91
C SER A 84 -1.86 -2.84 8.09
N GLU A 85 -0.67 -2.50 7.59
CA GLU A 85 0.19 -3.44 6.85
C GLU A 85 0.81 -4.52 7.74
N LYS A 86 0.77 -4.34 9.07
CA LYS A 86 1.27 -5.32 10.06
C LYS A 86 0.11 -5.95 10.81
N SER A 87 0.33 -7.15 11.33
CA SER A 87 -0.56 -7.71 12.35
C SER A 87 -0.46 -6.87 13.63
N CYS A 88 -1.62 -6.54 14.21
CA CYS A 88 -1.74 -5.71 15.40
C CYS A 88 -2.50 -6.49 16.48
N PRO A 89 -1.82 -7.33 17.28
CA PRO A 89 -2.46 -8.07 18.38
C PRO A 89 -3.10 -7.10 19.37
N GLY A 90 -4.32 -7.38 19.82
CA GLY A 90 -5.03 -6.55 20.79
C GLY A 90 -5.72 -5.30 20.20
N LEU A 91 -5.35 -4.83 19.01
CA LEU A 91 -5.95 -3.63 18.42
C LEU A 91 -7.46 -3.75 18.20
N LEU A 92 -7.95 -4.94 17.82
CA LEU A 92 -9.38 -5.19 17.68
C LEU A 92 -10.14 -4.89 18.97
N VAL A 93 -9.57 -5.28 20.12
CA VAL A 93 -10.20 -5.08 21.42
C VAL A 93 -10.29 -3.60 21.74
N SER A 94 -9.18 -2.87 21.59
CA SER A 94 -9.13 -1.41 21.83
C SER A 94 -10.13 -0.64 20.94
N VAL A 95 -10.30 -1.05 19.69
CA VAL A 95 -11.26 -0.42 18.78
C VAL A 95 -12.71 -0.72 19.19
N LEU A 96 -13.01 -1.95 19.60
CA LEU A 96 -14.36 -2.31 20.05
C LEU A 96 -14.74 -1.63 21.38
N GLU A 97 -13.78 -1.46 22.28
CA GLU A 97 -13.95 -0.65 23.51
C GLU A 97 -14.31 0.79 23.16
N ALA A 98 -13.62 1.39 22.19
CA ALA A 98 -13.95 2.75 21.74
C ALA A 98 -15.34 2.85 21.11
N PHE A 99 -15.81 1.81 20.40
CA PHE A 99 -17.18 1.78 19.91
C PHE A 99 -18.20 1.71 21.04
N GLN A 100 -17.92 0.91 22.08
CA GLN A 100 -18.77 0.79 23.25
C GLN A 100 -18.83 2.10 24.04
N ASP A 101 -17.70 2.77 24.25
CA ASP A 101 -17.63 4.05 24.96
C ASP A 101 -18.37 5.17 24.21
N LEU A 102 -18.40 5.10 22.88
CA LEU A 102 -19.18 5.99 22.04
C LEU A 102 -20.66 5.61 21.92
N GLY A 103 -21.08 4.47 22.48
CA GLY A 103 -22.45 3.97 22.32
C GLY A 103 -22.80 3.56 20.88
N LEU A 104 -21.81 3.25 20.05
CA LEU A 104 -22.01 2.79 18.67
C LEU A 104 -22.43 1.32 18.65
N ASN A 105 -23.61 1.04 18.09
CA ASN A 105 -24.06 -0.33 17.92
C ASN A 105 -23.52 -0.91 16.60
N VAL A 106 -22.74 -1.99 16.67
CA VAL A 106 -22.15 -2.62 15.47
C VAL A 106 -23.16 -3.55 14.81
N LEU A 107 -23.63 -3.18 13.62
CA LEU A 107 -24.62 -3.93 12.84
C LEU A 107 -23.96 -5.04 11.99
N GLU A 108 -22.87 -4.70 11.31
CA GLU A 108 -22.05 -5.64 10.54
C GLU A 108 -20.57 -5.37 10.81
N ALA A 109 -19.76 -6.42 10.95
CA ALA A 109 -18.32 -6.28 11.02
C ALA A 109 -17.60 -7.39 10.25
N ARG A 110 -16.52 -7.02 9.56
CA ARG A 110 -15.60 -7.92 8.87
C ARG A 110 -14.19 -7.65 9.36
N VAL A 111 -13.50 -8.68 9.81
CA VAL A 111 -12.16 -8.55 10.38
C VAL A 111 -11.20 -9.59 9.79
N SER A 112 -9.96 -9.18 9.54
CA SER A 112 -8.84 -10.04 9.17
C SER A 112 -7.60 -9.64 9.97
N CYS A 113 -6.90 -10.63 10.54
CA CYS A 113 -5.77 -10.43 11.45
C CYS A 113 -4.58 -11.37 11.16
N THR A 114 -4.47 -11.96 9.98
CA THR A 114 -3.40 -12.94 9.67
C THR A 114 -2.02 -12.28 9.60
N ASP A 115 -1.75 -11.59 8.50
CA ASP A 115 -0.48 -10.90 8.25
C ASP A 115 -0.63 -9.38 8.32
N SER A 116 -1.88 -8.91 8.23
CA SER A 116 -2.31 -7.52 8.24
C SER A 116 -3.54 -7.39 9.12
N PHE A 117 -3.74 -6.23 9.75
CA PHE A 117 -4.99 -5.92 10.40
C PHE A 117 -5.93 -5.16 9.45
N ARG A 118 -7.13 -5.71 9.24
CA ARG A 118 -8.21 -5.03 8.51
C ARG A 118 -9.50 -5.18 9.29
N LEU A 119 -10.15 -4.07 9.60
CA LEU A 119 -11.49 -4.04 10.17
C LEU A 119 -12.38 -3.16 9.29
N GLN A 120 -13.56 -3.68 8.98
CA GLN A 120 -14.67 -2.91 8.44
C GLN A 120 -15.85 -3.10 9.38
N ALA A 121 -16.41 -2.02 9.90
CA ALA A 121 -17.57 -2.06 10.77
C ALA A 121 -18.63 -1.07 10.28
N VAL A 122 -19.89 -1.50 10.30
CA VAL A 122 -21.06 -0.65 10.08
C VAL A 122 -21.70 -0.41 11.44
N GLY A 123 -21.57 0.80 11.96
CA GLY A 123 -22.23 1.24 13.19
C GLY A 123 -23.60 1.83 12.89
N GLY A 124 -24.60 1.55 13.69
CA GLY A 124 -25.88 2.26 13.72
C GLY A 124 -25.91 3.27 14.88
N GLU A 125 -26.63 4.38 14.70
CA GLU A 125 -26.97 5.27 15.81
C GLU A 125 -27.96 4.56 16.74
N ASN A 126 -27.77 4.68 18.06
CA ASN A 126 -28.75 4.20 19.03
C ASN A 126 -29.96 5.14 19.02
N GLU A 127 -31.11 4.66 18.55
CA GLU A 127 -32.36 5.45 18.44
C GLU A 127 -32.85 6.02 19.79
N GLU A 128 -32.33 5.54 20.93
CA GLU A 128 -32.71 5.98 22.27
C GLU A 128 -31.87 7.15 22.84
N GLN A 129 -30.74 7.51 22.20
CA GLN A 129 -29.89 8.63 22.64
C GLN A 129 -29.90 9.74 21.58
N SER A 130 -30.55 10.86 21.94
CA SER A 130 -30.84 12.02 21.07
C SER A 130 -29.62 12.86 20.63
N GLU A 131 -28.39 12.37 20.81
CA GLU A 131 -27.18 13.05 20.37
C GLU A 131 -26.69 12.40 19.08
N ASN A 132 -26.88 13.09 17.95
CA ASN A 132 -26.33 12.67 16.67
C ASN A 132 -24.80 12.72 16.78
N ILE A 133 -24.17 11.55 16.84
CA ILE A 133 -22.70 11.42 16.96
C ILE A 133 -22.09 11.83 15.63
N ASP A 134 -21.21 12.83 15.62
CA ASP A 134 -20.56 13.25 14.37
C ASP A 134 -19.49 12.24 13.92
N ALA A 135 -19.36 12.04 12.61
CA ALA A 135 -18.36 11.12 12.03
C ALA A 135 -16.93 11.50 12.40
N GLN A 136 -16.65 12.79 12.63
CA GLN A 136 -15.34 13.22 13.10
C GLN A 136 -15.07 12.75 14.53
N VAL A 137 -16.08 12.73 15.40
CA VAL A 137 -15.96 12.22 16.78
C VAL A 137 -15.63 10.73 16.76
N VAL A 138 -16.34 9.95 15.94
CA VAL A 138 -16.05 8.52 15.72
C VAL A 138 -14.60 8.33 15.25
N LYS A 139 -14.19 9.11 14.24
CA LYS A 139 -12.82 9.03 13.72
C LYS A 139 -11.77 9.34 14.78
N GLN A 140 -11.99 10.38 15.59
CA GLN A 140 -11.05 10.75 16.65
C GLN A 140 -10.97 9.68 17.74
N ALA A 141 -12.10 9.11 18.17
CA ALA A 141 -12.11 8.06 19.18
C ALA A 141 -11.34 6.81 18.71
N VAL A 142 -11.53 6.40 17.46
CA VAL A 142 -10.81 5.26 16.89
C VAL A 142 -9.30 5.55 16.77
N LEU A 143 -8.92 6.76 16.36
CA LEU A 143 -7.52 7.18 16.33
C LEU A 143 -6.90 7.20 17.74
N GLN A 144 -7.66 7.63 18.74
CA GLN A 144 -7.22 7.61 20.13
C GLN A 144 -7.04 6.18 20.65
N ALA A 145 -7.96 5.27 20.31
CA ALA A 145 -7.84 3.85 20.67
C ALA A 145 -6.59 3.20 20.06
N ILE A 146 -6.30 3.51 18.79
CA ILE A 146 -5.09 3.06 18.10
C ILE A 146 -3.84 3.62 18.80
N LYS A 147 -3.86 4.91 19.18
CA LYS A 147 -2.73 5.54 19.87
C LYS A 147 -2.49 4.90 21.24
N ASN A 148 -3.53 4.75 22.05
CA ASN A 148 -3.45 4.12 23.38
C ASN A 148 -2.95 2.67 23.27
N TRP A 149 -3.43 1.92 22.26
CA TRP A 149 -2.94 0.57 21.96
C TRP A 149 -1.44 0.57 21.66
N SER A 150 -0.96 1.48 20.80
CA SER A 150 0.45 1.56 20.46
C SER A 150 1.34 1.89 21.66
N GLU A 151 0.90 2.81 22.52
CA GLU A 151 1.63 3.17 23.75
C GLU A 151 1.67 2.00 24.75
N SER A 152 0.58 1.24 24.89
CA SER A 152 0.54 0.06 25.76
C SER A 152 1.35 -1.14 25.25
N SER A 153 1.62 -1.18 23.94
CA SER A 153 2.41 -2.26 23.31
C SER A 153 3.91 -2.02 23.48
N ASP A 154 4.34 -0.76 23.55
CA ASP A 154 5.74 -0.36 23.73
C ASP A 154 6.23 -0.54 25.18
N GLU A 155 5.33 -0.65 26.17
CA GLU A 155 5.65 -0.87 27.59
C GLU A 155 5.89 -2.35 27.96
N GLN A 156 5.81 -3.27 26.98
CA GLN A 156 5.99 -4.71 27.19
C GLN A 156 7.28 -5.29 26.56
N GLU A 157 8.18 -4.46 26.03
CA GLU A 157 9.55 -4.85 25.62
C GLU A 157 10.61 -4.58 26.69
#